data_AF-D5WML6-F1
#
_entry.id   AF-D5WML6-F1
#
_cell.length_a   1.000
_cell.length_b   1.000
_cell.length_c   1.000
_cell.angle_alpha   90.00
_cell.angle_beta   90.00
_cell.angle_gamma   90.00
#
_symmetry.space_group_name_H-M   'P 1'
#
loop_
_entity.id
_entity.type
_entity.pdbx_description
1 polymer ?
#
loop_
_entity_poly.entity_id
_entity_poly.type
_entity_poly.pdbx_seq_one_letter_code
_entity_poly.pdbx_strand_id
1 'polypeptide(L)'
;MRAIHIHEYCGPEVLRRVELGIPKPGFGEVLIRVAAACVNFMDVHTREDKYRDSRTYPVRVRSALGMEGAGEVVETGAGVTSLCAGDRVAWCISWGAYADFAVVPAARLAKRRGVEVFATTSTPQKAAIARARGADHVMLYEHGAFADRIRELTRGRGVDVVFDAVGKTTLRDSFRAARVRGLIINYGSVTGPMRDLDPHELGEAGSLFLTRPRLADHLADAATVQRRADDVFAAIRQGALNVEINGRYTLDNVEEAHAALEERRQAGKAVIVIG
;
A
#
# COMPACT_ATOMS: atom_id res chain seq x y z
N MET A 1 -16.10 18.00 -12.36
CA MET A 1 -14.79 17.39 -12.04
C MET A 1 -14.57 16.18 -12.92
N ARG A 2 -13.35 15.99 -13.38
CA ARG A 2 -12.85 14.76 -14.02
C ARG A 2 -12.71 13.67 -12.95
N ALA A 3 -13.03 12.43 -13.30
CA ALA A 3 -12.79 11.24 -12.47
C ALA A 3 -12.59 10.00 -13.35
N ILE A 4 -11.89 8.97 -12.83
CA ILE A 4 -11.75 7.66 -13.49
C ILE A 4 -12.72 6.67 -12.86
N HIS A 5 -13.71 6.22 -13.63
CA HIS A 5 -14.75 5.30 -13.17
C HIS A 5 -14.60 3.90 -13.79
N ILE A 6 -14.78 2.86 -12.97
CA ILE A 6 -15.05 1.51 -13.47
C ILE A 6 -16.57 1.33 -13.68
N HIS A 7 -16.97 1.12 -14.92
CA HIS A 7 -18.37 0.87 -15.30
C HIS A 7 -18.71 -0.63 -15.33
N GLU A 8 -17.69 -1.45 -15.55
CA GLU A 8 -17.67 -2.91 -15.61
C GLU A 8 -16.29 -3.40 -15.16
N TYR A 9 -16.11 -4.71 -14.93
CA TYR A 9 -14.85 -5.30 -14.46
C TYR A 9 -14.09 -5.92 -15.65
N CYS A 10 -12.86 -5.48 -15.93
CA CYS A 10 -12.06 -6.00 -17.05
C CYS A 10 -10.55 -5.61 -16.97
N GLY A 11 -9.86 -5.59 -18.12
CA GLY A 11 -8.51 -5.06 -18.29
C GLY A 11 -8.45 -3.52 -18.18
N PRO A 12 -7.29 -2.88 -18.46
CA PRO A 12 -7.13 -1.43 -18.32
C PRO A 12 -8.12 -0.61 -19.17
N GLU A 13 -8.59 -1.15 -20.30
CA GLU A 13 -9.47 -0.51 -21.29
C GLU A 13 -10.89 -0.10 -20.79
N VAL A 14 -11.25 -0.43 -19.55
CA VAL A 14 -12.52 0.02 -18.93
C VAL A 14 -12.37 1.24 -18.01
N LEU A 15 -11.17 1.83 -17.91
CA LEU A 15 -10.87 2.99 -17.07
C LEU A 15 -11.34 4.32 -17.69
N ARG A 16 -12.66 4.51 -17.79
CA ARG A 16 -13.23 5.67 -18.49
C ARG A 16 -13.10 6.95 -17.65
N ARG A 17 -12.53 8.01 -18.26
CA ARG A 17 -12.60 9.39 -17.76
C ARG A 17 -14.03 9.92 -17.92
N VAL A 18 -14.64 10.30 -16.81
CA VAL A 18 -16.00 10.85 -16.74
C VAL A 18 -16.01 12.25 -16.13
N GLU A 19 -17.04 13.04 -16.46
CA GLU A 19 -17.33 14.29 -15.76
C GLU A 19 -18.49 14.11 -14.77
N LEU A 20 -18.30 14.63 -13.56
CA LEU A 20 -19.23 14.54 -12.43
C LEU A 20 -19.37 15.89 -11.73
N GLY A 21 -20.47 16.06 -10.99
CA GLY A 21 -20.59 17.15 -10.00
C GLY A 21 -19.51 17.01 -8.91
N ILE A 22 -19.09 18.14 -8.33
CA ILE A 22 -18.18 18.12 -7.17
C ILE A 22 -18.96 17.57 -5.96
N PRO A 23 -18.48 16.52 -5.28
CA PRO A 23 -19.14 15.96 -4.11
C PRO A 23 -19.09 16.94 -2.93
N LYS A 24 -20.07 16.85 -2.01
CA LYS A 24 -20.08 17.63 -0.76
C LYS A 24 -19.67 16.76 0.43
N PRO A 25 -18.93 17.28 1.41
CA PRO A 25 -18.51 16.51 2.58
C PRO A 25 -19.66 16.33 3.57
N GLY A 26 -19.85 15.10 4.05
CA GLY A 26 -20.77 14.76 5.13
C GLY A 26 -20.20 15.04 6.53
N PHE A 27 -20.91 14.59 7.56
CA PHE A 27 -20.46 14.75 8.95
C PHE A 27 -19.14 14.00 9.19
N GLY A 28 -18.12 14.68 9.72
CA GLY A 28 -16.78 14.11 9.96
C GLY A 28 -15.88 13.98 8.72
N GLU A 29 -16.32 14.47 7.56
CA GLU A 29 -15.59 14.38 6.30
C GLU A 29 -15.03 15.74 5.83
N VAL A 30 -13.99 15.70 5.00
CA VAL A 30 -13.45 16.86 4.30
C VAL A 30 -13.49 16.65 2.79
N LEU A 31 -13.82 17.71 2.05
CA LEU A 31 -13.63 17.77 0.60
C LEU A 31 -12.21 18.23 0.32
N ILE A 32 -11.47 17.44 -0.44
CA ILE A 32 -10.07 17.68 -0.78
C ILE A 32 -9.97 17.89 -2.30
N ARG A 33 -9.34 18.98 -2.73
CA ARG A 33 -8.84 19.12 -4.11
C ARG A 33 -7.60 18.25 -4.23
N VAL A 34 -7.66 17.20 -5.04
CA VAL A 34 -6.56 16.25 -5.18
C VAL A 34 -5.46 16.86 -6.04
N ALA A 35 -4.23 16.82 -5.56
CA ALA A 35 -3.04 17.25 -6.30
C ALA A 35 -2.27 16.04 -6.88
N ALA A 36 -2.30 14.90 -6.18
CA ALA A 36 -1.78 13.64 -6.68
C ALA A 36 -2.53 12.44 -6.11
N ALA A 37 -2.75 11.40 -6.94
CA ALA A 37 -3.25 10.10 -6.53
C ALA A 37 -2.17 9.04 -6.64
N CYS A 38 -2.17 8.06 -5.76
CA CYS A 38 -1.15 7.02 -5.67
C CYS A 38 -1.64 5.73 -6.34
N VAL A 39 -0.85 5.18 -7.27
CA VAL A 39 -1.20 3.95 -8.01
C VAL A 39 -0.69 2.72 -7.25
N ASN A 40 -1.49 1.65 -7.18
CA ASN A 40 -1.15 0.38 -6.53
C ASN A 40 -1.72 -0.84 -7.26
N PHE A 41 -1.15 -2.03 -7.00
CA PHE A 41 -1.76 -3.31 -7.39
C PHE A 41 -3.17 -3.53 -6.83
N MET A 42 -3.54 -2.87 -5.72
CA MET A 42 -4.91 -2.94 -5.17
C MET A 42 -5.94 -2.29 -6.10
N ASP A 43 -5.57 -1.23 -6.82
CA ASP A 43 -6.43 -0.56 -7.80
C ASP A 43 -6.61 -1.44 -9.05
N VAL A 44 -5.54 -2.11 -9.50
CA VAL A 44 -5.57 -3.14 -10.55
C VAL A 44 -6.47 -4.32 -10.13
N HIS A 45 -6.24 -4.90 -8.95
CA HIS A 45 -7.03 -6.04 -8.46
C HIS A 45 -8.51 -5.70 -8.20
N THR A 46 -8.83 -4.44 -7.95
CA THR A 46 -10.21 -3.92 -7.90
C THR A 46 -10.86 -3.92 -9.29
N ARG A 47 -10.12 -3.49 -10.32
CA ARG A 47 -10.55 -3.50 -11.72
C ARG A 47 -10.71 -4.93 -12.25
N GLU A 48 -9.81 -5.83 -11.87
CA GLU A 48 -9.83 -7.28 -12.15
C GLU A 48 -10.84 -8.11 -11.30
N ASP A 49 -11.81 -7.46 -10.63
CA ASP A 49 -12.88 -8.13 -9.84
C ASP A 49 -12.45 -8.93 -8.59
N LYS A 50 -11.14 -9.01 -8.29
CA LYS A 50 -10.55 -9.85 -7.21
C LYS A 50 -11.01 -9.46 -5.79
N TYR A 51 -11.72 -8.34 -5.65
CA TYR A 51 -12.30 -7.85 -4.41
C TYR A 51 -13.84 -7.75 -4.42
N ARG A 52 -14.56 -8.35 -5.38
CA ARG A 52 -16.04 -8.37 -5.43
C ARG A 52 -16.67 -8.71 -4.08
N ASP A 53 -16.28 -9.85 -3.53
CA ASP A 53 -16.81 -10.40 -2.27
C ASP A 53 -16.04 -9.90 -1.03
N SER A 54 -15.19 -8.86 -1.20
CA SER A 54 -14.37 -8.31 -0.13
C SER A 54 -15.19 -7.52 0.87
N ARG A 55 -15.50 -8.16 2.01
CA ARG A 55 -16.10 -7.50 3.19
C ARG A 55 -15.28 -6.32 3.75
N THR A 56 -14.03 -6.13 3.31
CA THR A 56 -13.10 -5.11 3.81
C THR A 56 -12.84 -3.99 2.79
N TYR A 57 -12.81 -4.33 1.51
CA TYR A 57 -12.65 -3.38 0.40
C TYR A 57 -13.81 -3.57 -0.59
N PRO A 58 -15.08 -3.35 -0.17
CA PRO A 58 -16.24 -3.63 -1.00
C PRO A 58 -16.24 -2.72 -2.22
N VAL A 59 -16.08 -3.32 -3.40
CA VAL A 59 -16.00 -2.57 -4.66
C VAL A 59 -17.39 -2.10 -5.08
N ARG A 60 -17.54 -0.79 -5.26
CA ARG A 60 -18.76 -0.17 -5.77
C ARG A 60 -18.55 0.21 -7.23
N VAL A 61 -19.03 -0.64 -8.15
CA VAL A 61 -19.11 -0.32 -9.58
C VAL A 61 -19.81 1.04 -9.76
N ARG A 62 -19.32 1.87 -10.70
CA ARG A 62 -19.67 3.30 -10.85
C ARG A 62 -19.17 4.22 -9.73
N SER A 63 -18.06 3.89 -9.08
CA SER A 63 -17.30 4.80 -8.20
C SER A 63 -15.94 5.15 -8.79
N ALA A 64 -15.38 6.28 -8.35
CA ALA A 64 -14.06 6.71 -8.76
C ALA A 64 -12.97 5.85 -8.11
N LEU A 65 -11.98 5.43 -8.91
CA LEU A 65 -10.91 4.53 -8.49
C LEU A 65 -9.87 5.26 -7.61
N GLY A 66 -8.89 4.51 -7.08
CA GLY A 66 -7.83 5.03 -6.23
C GLY A 66 -8.27 5.18 -4.77
N MET A 67 -7.50 4.57 -3.86
CA MET A 67 -7.72 4.69 -2.40
C MET A 67 -6.69 5.55 -1.66
N GLU A 68 -5.64 6.00 -2.34
CA GLU A 68 -4.54 6.78 -1.78
C GLU A 68 -4.35 8.08 -2.57
N GLY A 69 -4.19 9.20 -1.89
CA GLY A 69 -3.96 10.49 -2.54
C GLY A 69 -3.49 11.58 -1.58
N ALA A 70 -3.09 12.72 -2.15
CA ALA A 70 -2.64 13.92 -1.47
C ALA A 70 -3.28 15.17 -2.12
N GLY A 71 -3.57 16.18 -1.33
CA GLY A 71 -4.27 17.38 -1.79
C GLY A 71 -4.45 18.45 -0.73
N GLU A 72 -5.34 19.39 -0.99
CA GLU A 72 -5.67 20.52 -0.13
C GLU A 72 -7.16 20.50 0.26
N VAL A 73 -7.47 20.67 1.53
CA VAL A 73 -8.85 20.76 2.02
C VAL A 73 -9.52 22.02 1.48
N VAL A 74 -10.68 21.86 0.83
CA VAL A 74 -11.48 22.93 0.23
C VAL A 74 -12.68 23.28 1.13
N GLU A 75 -13.33 22.27 1.69
CA GLU A 75 -14.53 22.41 2.51
C GLU A 75 -14.52 21.35 3.63
N THR A 76 -14.86 21.76 4.85
CA THR A 76 -15.00 20.87 6.01
C THR A 76 -16.48 20.58 6.26
N GLY A 77 -16.86 19.31 6.27
CA GLY A 77 -18.20 18.90 6.67
C GLY A 77 -18.45 19.08 8.17
N ALA A 78 -19.72 18.99 8.58
CA ALA A 78 -20.13 19.24 9.96
C ALA A 78 -19.37 18.34 10.96
N GLY A 79 -19.00 18.89 12.12
CA GLY A 79 -18.30 18.14 13.18
C GLY A 79 -16.79 17.96 12.96
N VAL A 80 -16.22 18.35 11.82
CA VAL A 80 -14.76 18.45 11.67
C VAL A 80 -14.26 19.72 12.35
N THR A 81 -13.37 19.56 13.34
CA THR A 81 -12.76 20.66 14.11
C THR A 81 -11.22 20.63 14.11
N SER A 82 -10.62 19.57 13.57
CA SER A 82 -9.17 19.32 13.56
C SER A 82 -8.48 19.66 12.23
N LEU A 83 -9.24 20.19 11.26
CA LEU A 83 -8.78 20.60 9.92
C LEU A 83 -9.61 21.83 9.48
N CYS A 84 -9.06 22.63 8.58
CA CYS A 84 -9.74 23.77 7.93
C CYS A 84 -9.39 23.86 6.43
N ALA A 85 -10.06 24.76 5.71
CA ALA A 85 -9.74 25.00 4.30
C ALA A 85 -8.31 25.56 4.14
N GLY A 86 -7.56 25.03 3.18
CA GLY A 86 -6.13 25.29 2.98
C GLY A 86 -5.19 24.28 3.64
N ASP A 87 -5.69 23.36 4.49
CA ASP A 87 -4.85 22.30 5.05
C ASP A 87 -4.39 21.31 3.97
N ARG A 88 -3.09 21.05 3.91
CA ARG A 88 -2.50 20.06 2.99
C ARG A 88 -2.43 18.70 3.65
N VAL A 89 -3.09 17.72 3.04
CA VAL A 89 -3.39 16.41 3.62
C VAL A 89 -3.08 15.28 2.64
N ALA A 90 -2.80 14.07 3.13
CA ALA A 90 -2.74 12.86 2.30
C ALA A 90 -3.25 11.64 3.08
N TRP A 91 -3.98 10.76 2.41
CA TRP A 91 -4.77 9.69 3.01
C TRP A 91 -4.53 8.33 2.34
N CYS A 92 -5.02 7.27 2.99
CA CYS A 92 -5.17 5.94 2.41
C CYS A 92 -6.54 5.32 2.77
N ILE A 93 -6.98 4.31 2.00
CA ILE A 93 -8.25 3.58 2.16
C ILE A 93 -9.49 4.49 2.06
N SER A 94 -9.42 5.56 1.24
CA SER A 94 -10.60 6.37 0.88
C SER A 94 -10.71 6.46 -0.63
N TRP A 95 -11.76 5.86 -1.18
CA TRP A 95 -12.06 5.80 -2.62
C TRP A 95 -12.19 7.20 -3.25
N GLY A 96 -12.01 7.26 -4.56
CA GLY A 96 -12.16 8.48 -5.35
C GLY A 96 -10.91 9.34 -5.43
N ALA A 97 -9.72 8.78 -5.15
CA ALA A 97 -8.47 9.52 -5.33
C ALA A 97 -8.17 9.85 -6.81
N TYR A 98 -8.65 9.05 -7.77
CA TYR A 98 -8.48 9.31 -9.21
C TYR A 98 -9.54 10.30 -9.73
N ALA A 99 -9.61 11.49 -9.13
CA ALA A 99 -10.55 12.58 -9.49
C ALA A 99 -10.01 13.95 -9.06
N ASP A 100 -10.50 15.06 -9.64
CA ASP A 100 -10.06 16.42 -9.22
C ASP A 100 -10.39 16.71 -7.74
N PHE A 101 -11.43 16.08 -7.20
CA PHE A 101 -11.81 16.20 -5.79
C PHE A 101 -12.20 14.85 -5.20
N ALA A 102 -11.81 14.62 -3.95
CA ALA A 102 -12.19 13.46 -3.15
C ALA A 102 -12.84 13.89 -1.83
N VAL A 103 -13.81 13.12 -1.33
CA VAL A 103 -14.33 13.28 0.04
C VAL A 103 -13.69 12.20 0.91
N VAL A 104 -13.12 12.60 2.04
CA VAL A 104 -12.32 11.74 2.91
C VAL A 104 -12.67 11.98 4.37
N PRO A 105 -12.87 10.95 5.20
CA PRO A 105 -13.01 11.12 6.65
C PRO A 105 -11.77 11.81 7.24
N ALA A 106 -11.97 12.92 7.97
CA ALA A 106 -10.90 13.78 8.50
C ALA A 106 -9.87 13.04 9.36
N ALA A 107 -10.30 11.91 9.94
CA ALA A 107 -9.57 10.91 10.71
C ALA A 107 -8.11 10.56 10.31
N ARG A 108 -7.67 10.73 9.06
CA ARG A 108 -6.69 9.79 8.47
C ARG A 108 -5.19 10.20 8.44
N LEU A 109 -4.69 11.10 9.32
CA LEU A 109 -3.39 11.84 9.14
C LEU A 109 -2.39 11.83 10.35
N ALA A 110 -1.22 11.18 10.26
CA ALA A 110 -0.78 10.09 11.15
C ALA A 110 0.78 9.51 11.22
N LYS A 111 1.85 9.48 12.08
CA LYS A 111 3.32 9.13 11.57
C LYS A 111 4.31 8.38 12.60
N ARG A 112 5.32 7.53 12.18
CA ARG A 112 6.65 7.02 12.82
C ARG A 112 6.97 5.56 13.33
N ARG A 113 8.13 4.93 12.91
CA ARG A 113 9.33 4.38 13.71
C ARG A 113 10.39 3.59 12.87
N GLY A 114 11.56 3.18 13.44
CA GLY A 114 12.73 2.59 12.72
C GLY A 114 13.43 1.38 13.38
N VAL A 115 14.13 0.55 12.58
CA VAL A 115 14.63 -0.83 12.87
C VAL A 115 15.80 -1.23 11.93
N GLU A 116 16.53 -2.34 12.19
CA GLU A 116 17.43 -3.02 11.22
C GLU A 116 16.58 -3.79 10.18
N VAL A 117 16.98 -3.77 8.90
CA VAL A 117 16.17 -4.26 7.76
C VAL A 117 16.93 -5.26 6.89
N PHE A 118 16.44 -6.49 6.87
CA PHE A 118 16.76 -7.51 5.87
C PHE A 118 15.73 -7.43 4.73
N ALA A 119 16.16 -7.15 3.51
CA ALA A 119 15.28 -7.04 2.33
C ALA A 119 15.59 -8.09 1.26
N THR A 120 14.56 -8.60 0.60
CA THR A 120 14.68 -9.54 -0.53
C THR A 120 14.15 -8.91 -1.81
N THR A 121 14.71 -9.30 -2.96
CA THR A 121 14.28 -8.74 -4.26
C THR A 121 14.57 -9.65 -5.45
N SER A 122 14.12 -9.22 -6.64
CA SER A 122 14.13 -10.02 -7.86
C SER A 122 15.27 -9.73 -8.84
N THR A 123 16.04 -8.65 -8.67
CA THR A 123 17.19 -8.34 -9.57
C THR A 123 18.29 -7.56 -8.84
N PRO A 124 19.56 -7.61 -9.31
CA PRO A 124 20.66 -6.80 -8.77
C PRO A 124 20.39 -5.29 -8.77
N GLN A 125 19.69 -4.76 -9.78
CA GLN A 125 19.35 -3.34 -9.87
C GLN A 125 18.38 -2.93 -8.74
N LYS A 126 17.35 -3.75 -8.48
CA LYS A 126 16.46 -3.53 -7.32
C LYS A 126 17.20 -3.70 -6.00
N ALA A 127 18.23 -4.55 -5.94
CA ALA A 127 19.04 -4.73 -4.74
C ALA A 127 19.91 -3.49 -4.43
N ALA A 128 20.45 -2.83 -5.45
CA ALA A 128 21.13 -1.55 -5.29
C ALA A 128 20.18 -0.46 -4.75
N ILE A 129 18.96 -0.37 -5.31
CA ILE A 129 17.91 0.56 -4.86
C ILE A 129 17.52 0.30 -3.39
N ALA A 130 17.41 -0.96 -2.96
CA ALA A 130 17.09 -1.30 -1.57
C ALA A 130 18.19 -0.87 -0.59
N ARG A 131 19.48 -1.12 -0.92
CA ARG A 131 20.62 -0.65 -0.09
C ARG A 131 20.68 0.87 -0.01
N ALA A 132 20.49 1.57 -1.13
CA ALA A 132 20.45 3.03 -1.19
C ALA A 132 19.28 3.64 -0.39
N ARG A 133 18.26 2.84 -0.03
CA ARG A 133 17.11 3.23 0.80
C ARG A 133 17.22 2.74 2.25
N GLY A 134 18.39 2.29 2.69
CA GLY A 134 18.68 1.95 4.08
C GLY A 134 18.31 0.54 4.51
N ALA A 135 18.24 -0.43 3.58
CA ALA A 135 18.22 -1.85 3.95
C ALA A 135 19.65 -2.34 4.22
N ASP A 136 19.94 -2.70 5.48
CA ASP A 136 21.25 -3.14 5.96
C ASP A 136 21.76 -4.38 5.21
N HIS A 137 20.87 -5.35 4.98
CA HIS A 137 21.18 -6.60 4.28
C HIS A 137 20.20 -6.80 3.14
N VAL A 138 20.70 -7.09 1.94
CA VAL A 138 19.85 -7.28 0.74
C VAL A 138 20.25 -8.52 -0.06
N MET A 139 19.31 -9.45 -0.20
CA MET A 139 19.44 -10.70 -0.97
C MET A 139 18.57 -10.69 -2.24
N LEU A 140 18.90 -11.56 -3.19
CA LEU A 140 17.94 -12.05 -4.18
C LEU A 140 17.14 -13.21 -3.58
N TYR A 141 15.85 -13.35 -3.91
CA TYR A 141 15.00 -14.44 -3.40
C TYR A 141 14.96 -15.68 -4.30
N GLU A 142 15.68 -15.70 -5.42
CA GLU A 142 15.71 -16.86 -6.31
C GLU A 142 16.20 -18.11 -5.56
N HIS A 143 15.48 -19.22 -5.76
CA HIS A 143 15.72 -20.52 -5.13
C HIS A 143 15.70 -20.54 -3.58
N GLY A 144 15.08 -19.54 -2.91
CA GLY A 144 14.83 -19.57 -1.45
C GLY A 144 16.04 -19.33 -0.54
N ALA A 145 17.25 -19.21 -1.12
CA ALA A 145 18.53 -19.10 -0.41
C ALA A 145 18.66 -17.86 0.52
N PHE A 146 17.71 -16.91 0.46
CA PHE A 146 17.68 -15.77 1.37
C PHE A 146 17.52 -16.20 2.84
N ALA A 147 16.79 -17.29 3.12
CA ALA A 147 16.56 -17.76 4.49
C ALA A 147 17.87 -18.25 5.15
N ASP A 148 18.66 -19.03 4.41
CA ASP A 148 19.97 -19.52 4.88
C ASP A 148 20.97 -18.38 5.07
N ARG A 149 20.98 -17.39 4.17
CA ARG A 149 21.81 -16.19 4.33
C ARG A 149 21.38 -15.32 5.51
N ILE A 150 20.07 -15.24 5.81
CA ILE A 150 19.57 -14.60 7.05
C ILE A 150 20.07 -15.38 8.28
N ARG A 151 20.00 -16.72 8.27
CA ARG A 151 20.52 -17.55 9.37
C ARG A 151 22.00 -17.32 9.59
N GLU A 152 22.82 -17.31 8.53
CA GLU A 152 24.25 -17.04 8.62
C GLU A 152 24.54 -15.67 9.26
N LEU A 153 23.96 -14.60 8.71
CA LEU A 153 24.15 -13.23 9.20
C LEU A 153 23.67 -13.04 10.65
N THR A 154 22.60 -13.72 11.05
CA THR A 154 22.05 -13.70 12.41
C THR A 154 22.65 -14.77 13.34
N ARG A 155 23.74 -15.46 12.93
CA ARG A 155 24.43 -16.51 13.71
C ARG A 155 23.49 -17.62 14.19
N GLY A 156 22.62 -18.09 13.28
CA GLY A 156 21.59 -19.08 13.49
C GLY A 156 20.27 -18.53 14.08
N ARG A 157 20.28 -17.35 14.72
CA ARG A 157 19.14 -16.82 15.47
C ARG A 157 17.87 -16.70 14.64
N GLY A 158 17.97 -16.19 13.41
CA GLY A 158 16.83 -15.73 12.60
C GLY A 158 16.37 -14.32 13.00
N VAL A 159 15.45 -13.75 12.22
CA VAL A 159 14.87 -12.40 12.46
C VAL A 159 13.65 -12.46 13.39
N ASP A 160 13.41 -11.38 14.12
CA ASP A 160 12.29 -11.27 15.08
C ASP A 160 10.91 -11.21 14.42
N VAL A 161 10.82 -10.55 13.27
CA VAL A 161 9.58 -10.35 12.49
C VAL A 161 9.91 -10.47 11.00
N VAL A 162 9.02 -11.11 10.22
CA VAL A 162 9.10 -11.17 8.76
C VAL A 162 7.86 -10.52 8.13
N PHE A 163 8.05 -9.66 7.14
CA PHE A 163 6.98 -8.98 6.40
C PHE A 163 6.87 -9.54 4.98
N ASP A 164 5.99 -10.52 4.76
CA ASP A 164 5.85 -11.21 3.47
C ASP A 164 4.67 -10.68 2.63
N ALA A 165 5.00 -10.02 1.52
CA ALA A 165 4.03 -9.55 0.52
C ALA A 165 3.82 -10.51 -0.66
N VAL A 166 4.72 -11.48 -0.84
CA VAL A 166 4.84 -12.27 -2.08
C VAL A 166 3.99 -13.54 -2.00
N GLY A 167 3.90 -14.15 -0.82
CA GLY A 167 3.00 -15.26 -0.52
C GLY A 167 3.54 -16.60 -1.00
N LYS A 168 2.87 -17.22 -1.97
CA LYS A 168 3.04 -18.64 -2.33
C LYS A 168 4.50 -19.07 -2.52
N THR A 169 5.35 -18.27 -3.16
CA THR A 169 6.74 -18.65 -3.47
C THR A 169 7.78 -18.27 -2.42
N THR A 170 7.39 -17.65 -1.30
CA THR A 170 8.34 -17.15 -0.28
C THR A 170 7.97 -17.56 1.14
N LEU A 171 6.69 -17.82 1.44
CA LEU A 171 6.22 -17.86 2.82
C LEU A 171 6.85 -19.00 3.67
N ARG A 172 7.20 -20.14 3.05
CA ARG A 172 7.93 -21.23 3.72
C ARG A 172 9.40 -20.87 4.00
N ASP A 173 10.07 -20.13 3.12
CA ASP A 173 11.39 -19.56 3.42
C ASP A 173 11.33 -18.42 4.44
N SER A 174 10.24 -17.63 4.44
CA SER A 174 9.94 -16.66 5.50
C SER A 174 9.79 -17.35 6.87
N PHE A 175 9.23 -18.56 6.94
CA PHE A 175 9.26 -19.37 8.17
C PHE A 175 10.70 -19.76 8.53
N ARG A 176 11.47 -20.30 7.57
CA ARG A 176 12.89 -20.69 7.76
C ARG A 176 13.78 -19.53 8.21
N ALA A 177 13.47 -18.29 7.83
CA ALA A 177 14.23 -17.09 8.19
C ALA A 177 13.93 -16.53 9.60
N ALA A 178 12.74 -16.79 10.15
CA ALA A 178 12.32 -16.24 11.44
C ALA A 178 12.95 -16.98 12.63
N ARG A 179 13.23 -16.28 13.74
CA ARG A 179 13.67 -16.94 14.97
C ARG A 179 12.59 -17.81 15.59
N VAL A 180 12.98 -18.69 16.51
CA VAL A 180 12.04 -19.39 17.40
C VAL A 180 11.09 -18.38 18.06
N ARG A 181 9.78 -18.66 17.99
CA ARG A 181 8.70 -17.76 18.43
C ARG A 181 8.72 -16.37 17.76
N GLY A 182 9.21 -16.29 16.52
CA GLY A 182 9.15 -15.10 15.68
C GLY A 182 7.74 -14.84 15.12
N LEU A 183 7.52 -13.64 14.59
CA LEU A 183 6.24 -13.23 14.01
C LEU A 183 6.32 -13.12 12.48
N ILE A 184 5.51 -13.91 11.79
CA ILE A 184 5.33 -13.83 10.34
C ILE A 184 4.09 -12.97 10.05
N ILE A 185 4.28 -11.89 9.30
CA ILE A 185 3.24 -10.96 8.88
C ILE A 185 3.06 -11.12 7.37
N ASN A 186 2.17 -12.02 6.94
CA ASN A 186 1.89 -12.24 5.53
C ASN A 186 0.75 -11.31 5.06
N TYR A 187 1.11 -10.09 4.67
CA TYR A 187 0.16 -9.03 4.29
C TYR A 187 -0.16 -8.97 2.79
N GLY A 188 0.48 -9.80 1.97
CA GLY A 188 0.27 -9.84 0.51
C GLY A 188 0.26 -11.24 -0.11
N SER A 189 0.04 -11.30 -1.42
CA SER A 189 -0.04 -12.54 -2.21
C SER A 189 0.31 -12.30 -3.69
N VAL A 190 1.40 -11.57 -3.98
CA VAL A 190 1.79 -11.20 -5.36
C VAL A 190 1.99 -12.42 -6.29
N THR A 191 2.35 -13.58 -5.75
CA THR A 191 2.48 -14.86 -6.50
C THR A 191 1.28 -15.80 -6.33
N GLY A 192 0.16 -15.27 -5.84
CA GLY A 192 -1.03 -16.02 -5.46
C GLY A 192 -1.09 -16.34 -3.96
N PRO A 193 -2.28 -16.70 -3.45
CA PRO A 193 -2.46 -17.11 -2.06
C PRO A 193 -1.88 -18.51 -1.82
N MET A 194 -1.30 -18.71 -0.63
CA MET A 194 -1.14 -20.06 -0.08
C MET A 194 -2.53 -20.59 0.33
N ARG A 195 -2.84 -21.84 -0.01
CA ARG A 195 -4.11 -22.52 0.32
C ARG A 195 -3.89 -23.88 1.01
N ASP A 196 -2.63 -24.21 1.20
CA ASP A 196 -2.03 -25.51 1.47
C ASP A 196 -1.10 -25.43 2.71
N LEU A 197 -1.41 -24.51 3.63
CA LEU A 197 -0.67 -24.33 4.89
C LEU A 197 -1.20 -25.31 5.93
N ASP A 198 -0.35 -26.21 6.41
CA ASP A 198 -0.63 -26.99 7.61
C ASP A 198 -0.14 -26.21 8.85
N PRO A 199 -0.99 -25.96 9.87
CA PRO A 199 -0.55 -25.35 11.13
C PRO A 199 0.63 -26.07 11.82
N HIS A 200 0.84 -27.36 11.55
CA HIS A 200 2.00 -28.11 12.06
C HIS A 200 3.33 -27.54 11.55
N GLU A 201 3.38 -26.97 10.34
CA GLU A 201 4.57 -26.31 9.78
C GLU A 201 5.05 -25.15 10.66
N LEU A 202 4.14 -24.44 11.32
CA LEU A 202 4.48 -23.34 12.24
C LEU A 202 5.06 -23.86 13.56
N GLY A 203 4.73 -25.10 13.96
CA GLY A 203 5.35 -25.79 15.09
C GLY A 203 6.79 -26.17 14.77
N GLU A 204 6.99 -26.95 13.70
CA GLU A 204 8.31 -27.43 13.26
C GLU A 204 9.27 -26.30 12.88
N ALA A 205 8.77 -25.19 12.34
CA ALA A 205 9.57 -23.99 12.08
C ALA A 205 9.97 -23.19 13.34
N GLY A 206 9.73 -23.73 14.54
CA GLY A 206 10.16 -23.14 15.82
C GLY A 206 9.04 -22.40 16.57
N SER A 207 7.83 -22.95 16.58
CA SER A 207 6.65 -22.38 17.26
C SER A 207 6.35 -20.94 16.87
N LEU A 208 6.25 -20.69 15.56
CA LEU A 208 6.06 -19.37 14.97
C LEU A 208 4.63 -18.83 15.17
N PHE A 209 4.51 -17.52 15.25
CA PHE A 209 3.23 -16.82 15.14
C PHE A 209 3.03 -16.39 13.68
N LEU A 210 1.87 -16.68 13.09
CA LEU A 210 1.49 -16.19 11.76
C LEU A 210 0.27 -15.27 11.87
N THR A 211 0.33 -14.12 11.18
CA THR A 211 -0.81 -13.22 11.01
C THR A 211 -0.92 -12.74 9.56
N ARG A 212 -2.16 -12.51 9.12
CA ARG A 212 -2.51 -11.99 7.80
C ARG A 212 -3.38 -10.73 7.97
N PRO A 213 -2.77 -9.59 8.33
CA PRO A 213 -3.51 -8.37 8.61
C PRO A 213 -4.05 -7.73 7.32
N ARG A 214 -5.12 -6.95 7.45
CA ARG A 214 -5.58 -6.00 6.42
C ARG A 214 -5.43 -4.60 7.00
N LEU A 215 -4.90 -3.65 6.24
CA LEU A 215 -4.62 -2.31 6.76
C LEU A 215 -5.87 -1.62 7.35
N ALA A 216 -7.05 -1.85 6.77
CA ALA A 216 -8.34 -1.40 7.30
C ALA A 216 -8.60 -1.83 8.76
N ASP A 217 -8.23 -3.05 9.15
CA ASP A 217 -8.41 -3.54 10.54
C ASP A 217 -7.52 -2.79 11.55
N HIS A 218 -6.45 -2.15 11.06
CA HIS A 218 -5.56 -1.28 11.84
C HIS A 218 -5.90 0.21 11.75
N LEU A 219 -6.94 0.58 11.00
CA LEU A 219 -7.41 1.95 10.78
C LEU A 219 -8.77 2.24 11.44
N ALA A 220 -9.02 1.66 12.62
CA ALA A 220 -10.35 1.56 13.23
C ALA A 220 -11.00 2.89 13.67
N ASP A 221 -10.22 3.89 14.09
CA ASP A 221 -10.75 5.16 14.63
C ASP A 221 -9.89 6.36 14.21
N ALA A 222 -10.44 7.57 14.34
CA ALA A 222 -9.77 8.80 13.95
C ALA A 222 -8.40 9.01 14.61
N ALA A 223 -8.27 8.87 15.92
CA ALA A 223 -6.99 9.07 16.59
C ALA A 223 -5.97 7.98 16.21
N THR A 224 -6.42 6.73 15.99
CA THR A 224 -5.56 5.60 15.62
C THR A 224 -5.17 5.60 14.16
N VAL A 225 -6.00 6.10 13.24
CA VAL A 225 -5.49 6.44 11.93
C VAL A 225 -4.51 7.58 12.07
N GLN A 226 -4.85 8.73 12.72
CA GLN A 226 -4.03 9.93 13.04
C GLN A 226 -2.65 9.66 13.73
N ARG A 227 -2.11 8.43 13.62
CA ARG A 227 -0.74 7.95 13.95
C ARG A 227 -0.01 7.03 12.87
N ARG A 228 -0.48 6.86 11.60
CA ARG A 228 0.08 6.21 10.30
C ARG A 228 0.48 6.94 8.89
N ALA A 229 -0.10 8.05 8.32
CA ALA A 229 0.54 9.24 7.55
C ALA A 229 1.46 10.45 8.17
N ASP A 230 1.07 11.42 9.10
CA ASP A 230 1.68 12.42 10.15
C ASP A 230 2.23 12.12 11.76
N ASP A 231 3.42 11.74 12.53
CA ASP A 231 5.02 11.36 12.67
C ASP A 231 6.29 10.55 11.86
N VAL A 232 6.67 9.83 10.70
CA VAL A 232 6.37 9.32 9.24
C VAL A 232 6.46 10.38 8.05
N PHE A 233 5.40 11.01 7.46
CA PHE A 233 5.50 12.32 6.71
C PHE A 233 6.62 13.28 7.20
N ALA A 234 6.92 13.41 8.50
CA ALA A 234 8.01 14.22 9.02
C ALA A 234 9.24 13.41 9.39
N ALA A 235 9.25 12.10 9.20
CA ALA A 235 10.47 11.47 8.70
C ALA A 235 10.75 11.92 7.26
N ILE A 236 9.75 12.12 6.38
CA ILE A 236 10.00 12.78 5.06
C ILE A 236 10.49 14.22 5.27
N ARG A 237 9.83 15.04 6.10
CA ARG A 237 10.33 16.39 6.47
C ARG A 237 11.66 16.40 7.22
N GLN A 238 12.04 15.32 7.91
CA GLN A 238 13.36 15.17 8.58
C GLN A 238 14.38 14.43 7.71
N GLY A 239 14.08 14.14 6.43
CA GLY A 239 14.94 13.39 5.51
C GLY A 239 15.09 11.88 5.81
N ALA A 240 14.60 11.40 6.95
CA ALA A 240 14.64 10.01 7.39
C ALA A 240 13.69 9.05 6.63
N LEU A 241 12.91 9.55 5.67
CA LEU A 241 12.20 8.72 4.68
C LEU A 241 12.13 9.47 3.35
N ASN A 242 12.80 8.99 2.31
CA ASN A 242 12.63 9.52 0.95
C ASN A 242 11.65 8.64 0.15
N VAL A 243 10.65 9.26 -0.48
CA VAL A 243 9.66 8.57 -1.33
C VAL A 243 9.86 8.99 -2.78
N GLU A 244 10.63 8.19 -3.51
CA GLU A 244 10.95 8.43 -4.91
C GLU A 244 9.73 8.19 -5.82
N ILE A 245 9.31 9.23 -6.54
CA ILE A 245 8.21 9.18 -7.52
C ILE A 245 8.83 9.01 -8.91
N ASN A 246 8.70 7.79 -9.44
CA ASN A 246 9.36 7.34 -10.67
C ASN A 246 8.39 7.15 -11.84
N GLY A 247 7.09 7.06 -11.56
CA GLY A 247 6.03 7.19 -12.56
C GLY A 247 5.20 8.44 -12.29
N ARG A 248 4.99 9.27 -13.31
CA ARG A 248 4.05 10.41 -13.29
C ARG A 248 3.12 10.28 -14.48
N TYR A 249 1.84 10.11 -14.18
CA TYR A 249 0.75 9.96 -15.14
C TYR A 249 -0.27 11.07 -14.91
N THR A 250 -1.30 11.13 -15.75
CA THR A 250 -2.44 12.03 -15.65
C THR A 250 -3.73 11.21 -15.65
N LEU A 251 -4.87 11.87 -15.46
CA LEU A 251 -6.19 11.22 -15.65
C LEU A 251 -6.37 10.72 -17.10
N ASP A 252 -5.64 11.29 -18.06
CA ASP A 252 -5.81 11.02 -19.49
C ASP A 252 -4.94 9.85 -19.99
N ASN A 253 -3.98 9.38 -19.19
CA ASN A 253 -3.14 8.21 -19.49
C ASN A 253 -3.00 7.23 -18.29
N VAL A 254 -4.03 7.13 -17.45
CA VAL A 254 -4.08 6.21 -16.30
C VAL A 254 -3.93 4.73 -16.70
N GLU A 255 -4.38 4.36 -17.90
CA GLU A 255 -4.26 2.99 -18.44
C GLU A 255 -2.80 2.55 -18.57
N GLU A 256 -1.91 3.46 -18.99
CA GLU A 256 -0.47 3.21 -19.09
C GLU A 256 0.17 2.90 -17.72
N ALA A 257 -0.36 3.53 -16.65
CA ALA A 257 0.11 3.31 -15.28
C ALA A 257 -0.27 1.92 -14.75
N HIS A 258 -1.47 1.45 -15.13
CA HIS A 258 -1.95 0.10 -14.79
C HIS A 258 -1.15 -0.95 -15.58
N ALA A 259 -1.03 -0.80 -16.90
CA ALA A 259 -0.23 -1.69 -17.74
C ALA A 259 1.25 -1.78 -17.29
N ALA A 260 1.87 -0.65 -16.94
CA ALA A 260 3.25 -0.64 -16.45
C ALA A 260 3.44 -1.35 -15.10
N LEU A 261 2.42 -1.41 -14.25
CA LEU A 261 2.42 -2.23 -13.03
C LEU A 261 2.23 -3.71 -13.35
N GLU A 262 1.24 -4.04 -14.18
CA GLU A 262 0.89 -5.41 -14.56
C GLU A 262 2.06 -6.12 -15.27
N GLU A 263 2.73 -5.43 -16.21
CA GLU A 263 3.94 -5.89 -16.90
C GLU A 263 5.22 -5.78 -16.04
N ARG A 264 5.11 -5.31 -14.79
CA ARG A 264 6.22 -5.14 -13.83
C ARG A 264 7.34 -4.20 -14.30
N ARG A 265 7.07 -3.33 -15.28
CA ARG A 265 7.98 -2.27 -15.75
C ARG A 265 8.14 -1.14 -14.73
N GLN A 266 7.11 -0.86 -13.93
CA GLN A 266 7.13 0.20 -12.93
C GLN A 266 8.10 -0.11 -11.77
N ALA A 267 9.08 0.77 -11.56
CA ALA A 267 10.08 0.66 -10.50
C ALA A 267 10.07 1.90 -9.58
N GLY A 268 9.67 1.75 -8.32
CA GLY A 268 9.37 2.87 -7.42
C GLY A 268 7.90 3.29 -7.50
N LYS A 269 7.49 4.34 -6.77
CA LYS A 269 6.06 4.71 -6.71
C LYS A 269 5.66 5.43 -8.00
N ALA A 270 4.48 5.07 -8.52
CA ALA A 270 3.78 5.81 -9.56
C ALA A 270 2.68 6.67 -8.92
N VAL A 271 2.51 7.88 -9.45
CA VAL A 271 1.40 8.78 -9.10
C VAL A 271 0.70 9.27 -10.37
N ILE A 272 -0.59 9.52 -10.23
CA ILE A 272 -1.35 10.36 -11.15
C ILE A 272 -1.24 11.78 -10.61
N VAL A 273 -0.70 12.72 -11.38
CA VAL A 273 -0.75 14.16 -11.10
C VAL A 273 -2.14 14.64 -11.52
N ILE A 274 -2.79 15.39 -10.64
CA ILE A 274 -4.15 15.87 -10.85
C ILE A 274 -4.12 17.40 -10.86
N GLY A 275 -4.14 17.93 -12.10
CA GLY A 275 -4.05 19.33 -12.47
C GLY A 275 -4.22 19.46 -13.98
#